data_AF-A0A447R8J8-F1
#
_entry.id   AF-A0A447R8J8-F1
#
_cell.length_a   1.000
_cell.length_b   1.000
_cell.length_c   1.000
_cell.angle_alpha   90.00
_cell.angle_beta   90.00
_cell.angle_gamma   90.00
#
_symmetry.space_group_name_H-M   'P 1'
#
loop_
_entity.id
_entity.type
_entity.pdbx_description
1 polymer ?
#
loop_
_entity_poly.entity_id
_entity_poly.type
_entity_poly.pdbx_seq_one_letter_code
_entity_poly.pdbx_strand_id
1 'polypeptide(L)' 'MTWYQLRADHPKPDSLISEHPTAEEAMDAKKRYEDPDKS' A
#
# COMPACT_ATOMS: atom_id res chain seq x y z
N MET A 1 0.40 8.96 -17.63
CA MET A 1 -0.26 8.92 -16.32
C MET A 1 0.67 8.23 -15.34
N THR A 2 0.91 8.83 -14.20
CA THR A 2 1.74 8.25 -13.14
C THR A 2 0.83 7.56 -12.14
N TRP A 3 1.08 6.28 -11.87
CA TRP A 3 0.37 5.49 -10.88
C TRP A 3 1.35 5.11 -9.77
N TYR A 4 0.91 5.20 -8.53
CA TYR A 4 1.65 4.87 -7.33
C TYR A 4 1.23 3.48 -6.87
N GLN A 5 2.19 2.58 -6.79
CA GLN A 5 1.96 1.21 -6.33
C GLN A 5 2.34 1.11 -4.85
N LEU A 6 1.38 0.71 -4.02
CA LEU A 6 1.66 0.28 -2.66
C LEU A 6 2.03 -1.20 -2.69
N ARG A 7 3.26 -1.50 -2.29
CA ARG A 7 3.79 -2.87 -2.18
C ARG A 7 4.17 -3.15 -0.73
N ALA A 8 3.93 -4.38 -0.28
CA ALA A 8 4.32 -4.84 1.05
C ALA A 8 4.90 -6.25 0.98
N ASP A 9 5.69 -6.62 1.99
CA ASP A 9 6.39 -7.90 2.02
C ASP A 9 5.58 -9.05 2.65
N HIS A 10 4.31 -8.81 3.01
CA HIS A 10 3.44 -9.78 3.64
C HIS A 10 2.19 -10.06 2.79
N PRO A 11 1.77 -11.34 2.61
CA PRO A 11 2.44 -12.57 3.04
C PRO A 11 3.64 -12.97 2.16
N LYS A 12 3.94 -12.25 1.06
CA LYS A 12 5.10 -12.49 0.18
C LYS A 12 5.84 -11.18 -0.11
N PRO A 13 7.17 -11.22 -0.30
CA PRO A 13 7.95 -10.04 -0.70
C PRO A 13 7.41 -9.46 -2.01
N ASP A 14 7.41 -8.14 -2.11
CA ASP A 14 6.97 -7.40 -3.31
C ASP A 14 5.49 -7.62 -3.71
N SER A 15 4.62 -7.94 -2.73
CA SER A 15 3.18 -8.08 -3.00
C SER A 15 2.56 -6.72 -3.29
N LEU A 16 1.95 -6.57 -4.47
CA LEU A 16 1.14 -5.41 -4.80
C LEU A 16 -0.13 -5.42 -3.92
N ILE A 17 -0.26 -4.43 -3.05
CA ILE A 17 -1.41 -4.25 -2.14
C ILE A 17 -2.49 -3.41 -2.82
N SER A 18 -2.10 -2.30 -3.44
CA SER A 18 -3.02 -1.40 -4.13
C SER A 18 -2.29 -0.48 -5.10
N GLU A 19 -3.03 0.05 -6.08
CA GLU A 19 -2.54 1.06 -7.03
C GLU A 19 -3.40 2.31 -6.90
N HIS A 20 -2.74 3.48 -6.91
CA HIS A 20 -3.39 4.76 -6.71
C HIS A 20 -2.92 5.78 -7.74
N PRO A 21 -3.82 6.65 -8.25
CA PRO A 21 -3.43 7.72 -9.15
C PRO A 21 -2.65 8.84 -8.44
N THR A 22 -2.69 8.91 -7.11
CA THR A 22 -2.02 9.93 -6.30
C THR A 22 -1.13 9.34 -5.21
N ALA A 23 -0.10 10.10 -4.80
CA ALA A 23 0.82 9.69 -3.74
C ALA A 23 0.16 9.68 -2.35
N GLU A 24 -0.76 10.61 -2.08
CA GLU A 24 -1.48 10.69 -0.81
C GLU A 24 -2.33 9.46 -0.56
N GLU A 25 -3.07 8.99 -1.58
CA GLU A 25 -3.86 7.75 -1.46
C GLU A 25 -2.96 6.53 -1.22
N ALA A 26 -1.78 6.46 -1.88
CA ALA A 26 -0.82 5.38 -1.65
C ALA A 26 -0.25 5.41 -0.22
N MET A 27 0.03 6.59 0.34
CA MET A 27 0.49 6.73 1.72
C MET A 27 -0.61 6.43 2.75
N ASP A 28 -1.85 6.84 2.48
CA ASP A 28 -3.00 6.50 3.33
C ASP A 28 -3.23 4.98 3.36
N ALA A 29 -3.25 4.34 2.19
CA ALA A 29 -3.36 2.90 2.08
C ALA A 29 -2.20 2.19 2.78
N LYS A 30 -0.98 2.74 2.70
CA LYS A 30 0.20 2.22 3.43
C LYS A 30 -0.05 2.24 4.94
N LYS A 31 -0.47 3.39 5.48
CA LYS A 31 -0.74 3.55 6.92
C LYS A 31 -1.81 2.56 7.39
N ARG A 32 -2.89 2.39 6.62
CA ARG A 32 -3.95 1.41 6.92
C ARG A 32 -3.50 -0.04 6.82
N TYR A 33 -2.47 -0.33 6.03
CA TYR A 33 -1.90 -1.67 5.92
C TYR A 33 -0.92 -1.98 7.06
N GLU A 34 -0.15 -0.98 7.49
CA GLU A 34 0.78 -1.07 8.63
C GLU A 34 0.09 -0.95 9.99
N ASP A 35 -1.20 -0.58 10.01
CA ASP A 35 -1.97 -0.38 11.24
C ASP A 35 -2.10 -1.71 12.02
N PRO A 36 -1.51 -1.81 13.23
CA PRO A 36 -1.53 -3.03 14.04
C PRO A 36 -2.94 -3.43 14.51
N ASP A 37 -3.93 -2.54 14.43
CA ASP A 37 -5.34 -2.86 14.69
C ASP A 37 -5.96 -3.78 13.61
N LYS A 38 -5.23 -4.09 12.53
CA LYS A 38 -5.64 -5.03 11.49
C LYS A 38 -5.18 -6.48 11.76
N SER A 39 -5.05 -6.87 13.02
CA SER A 39 -4.72 -8.24 13.45
C SER A 39 -5.95 -9.14 13.63
#